data_AF-A0A812ZWW3-F1
#
_entry.id   AF-A0A812ZWW3-F1
#
_cell.length_a   1.000
_cell.length_b   1.000
_cell.length_c   1.000
_cell.angle_alpha   90.00
_cell.angle_beta   90.00
_cell.angle_gamma   90.00
#
_symmetry.space_group_name_H-M   'P 1'
#
loop_
_entity.id
_entity.type
_entity.pdbx_description
1 polymer ?
#
loop_
_entity_poly.entity_id
_entity_poly.type
_entity_poly.pdbx_seq_one_letter_code
_entity_poly.pdbx_strand_id
1 'polypeptide(L)'
;MGAAVGKKPTRLAKSEPYIKCASCKLAATEAWTQVARKVSELPAGTLGELEIDDVLSTICDPDDNGGEWMTHYDIVQEEASESLTLESKGELGECRRECNTIAHACSAVFDEHREDMTEMLYKNYRLASEKKLSVEKFVSRVCNKLSKSCPGKQPPKGFQHRDEGWLPIIDADGYKMRKMQHALNKHAKTGGGQPVQFLDPMGPGMLDADEDL
;
A
#
# COMPACT_ATOMS: atom_id res chain seq x y z
N MET A 1 8.46 2.30 -30.21
CA MET A 1 9.20 2.46 -28.94
C MET A 1 8.63 1.44 -27.98
N GLY A 2 9.43 0.43 -27.59
CA GLY A 2 8.91 -0.76 -26.91
C GLY A 2 8.39 -0.44 -25.50
N ALA A 3 7.16 -0.86 -25.21
CA ALA A 3 6.62 -0.87 -23.86
C ALA A 3 7.57 -1.68 -22.97
N ALA A 4 8.08 -1.06 -21.91
CA ALA A 4 8.96 -1.73 -20.96
C ALA A 4 8.11 -2.68 -20.10
N VAL A 5 8.03 -3.93 -20.55
CA VAL A 5 7.51 -5.05 -19.77
C VAL A 5 8.22 -5.08 -18.42
N GLY A 6 7.47 -4.93 -17.32
CA GLY A 6 8.00 -5.00 -15.95
C GLY A 6 8.33 -3.67 -15.26
N LYS A 7 8.05 -2.49 -15.84
CA LYS A 7 8.13 -1.22 -15.09
C LYS A 7 6.83 -0.94 -14.35
N LYS A 8 6.90 -0.77 -13.02
CA LYS A 8 5.76 -0.30 -12.22
C LYS A 8 5.28 1.07 -12.76
N PRO A 9 3.96 1.31 -12.80
CA PRO A 9 3.39 2.59 -13.18
C PRO A 9 4.04 3.77 -12.44
N THR A 10 4.27 4.87 -13.15
CA THR A 10 4.94 6.03 -12.55
C THR A 10 3.98 6.77 -11.63
N ARG A 11 4.34 6.89 -10.34
CA ARG A 11 3.57 7.62 -9.32
C ARG A 11 3.24 9.05 -9.73
N LEU A 12 2.12 9.56 -9.20
CA LEU A 12 1.67 10.94 -9.31
C LEU A 12 2.33 11.80 -8.23
N ALA A 13 3.63 12.07 -8.41
CA ALA A 13 4.46 12.76 -7.40
C ALA A 13 3.92 14.15 -6.96
N LYS A 14 3.12 14.81 -7.82
CA LYS A 14 2.49 16.10 -7.47
C LYS A 14 1.30 15.95 -6.51
N SER A 15 0.60 14.83 -6.55
CA SER A 15 -0.57 14.54 -5.68
C SER A 15 -0.16 13.94 -4.34
N GLU A 16 0.95 13.22 -4.31
CA GLU A 16 1.45 12.54 -3.12
C GLU A 16 1.45 13.39 -1.84
N PRO A 17 1.96 14.65 -1.83
CA PRO A 17 2.04 15.44 -0.59
C PRO A 17 0.69 15.67 0.08
N TYR A 18 -0.40 15.63 -0.68
CA TYR A 18 -1.76 15.91 -0.22
C TYR A 18 -2.46 14.65 0.31
N ILE A 19 -2.03 13.45 -0.12
CA ILE A 19 -2.59 12.17 0.35
C ILE A 19 -1.76 11.49 1.45
N LYS A 20 -0.57 12.01 1.82
CA LYS A 20 0.31 11.38 2.82
C LYS A 20 -0.38 11.07 4.14
N CYS A 21 -1.15 12.01 4.69
CA CYS A 21 -1.86 11.80 5.95
C CYS A 21 -2.93 10.70 5.83
N ALA A 22 -3.70 10.69 4.74
CA ALA A 22 -4.72 9.68 4.49
C ALA A 22 -4.09 8.28 4.30
N SER A 23 -3.04 8.21 3.48
CA SER A 23 -2.28 6.98 3.22
C SER A 23 -1.71 6.40 4.51
N CYS A 24 -1.08 7.24 5.36
CA CYS A 24 -0.56 6.81 6.65
C CYS A 24 -1.65 6.23 7.56
N LYS A 25 -2.81 6.92 7.67
CA LYS A 25 -3.90 6.48 8.55
C LYS A 25 -4.47 5.13 8.12
N LEU A 26 -4.68 4.94 6.81
CA LEU A 26 -5.14 3.66 6.26
C LEU A 26 -4.09 2.57 6.50
N ALA A 27 -2.84 2.80 6.10
CA ALA A 27 -1.76 1.83 6.30
C ALA A 27 -1.57 1.43 7.77
N ALA A 28 -1.65 2.38 8.71
CA ALA A 28 -1.55 2.09 10.15
C ALA A 28 -2.76 1.30 10.68
N THR A 29 -3.95 1.55 10.14
CA THR A 29 -5.15 0.77 10.46
C THR A 29 -5.03 -0.65 9.91
N GLU A 30 -4.56 -0.80 8.68
CA GLU A 30 -4.35 -2.09 8.03
C GLU A 30 -3.26 -2.91 8.72
N ALA A 31 -2.13 -2.29 9.07
CA ALA A 31 -1.08 -2.95 9.85
C ALA A 31 -1.61 -3.49 11.18
N TRP A 32 -2.40 -2.69 11.90
CA TRP A 32 -3.03 -3.11 13.15
C TRP A 32 -3.96 -4.32 12.93
N THR A 33 -4.84 -4.23 11.94
CA THR A 33 -5.81 -5.28 11.61
C THR A 33 -5.11 -6.58 11.20
N GLN A 34 -4.09 -6.50 10.36
CA GLN A 34 -3.36 -7.68 9.88
C GLN A 34 -2.52 -8.32 10.99
N VAL A 35 -1.91 -7.54 11.88
CA VAL A 35 -1.25 -8.10 13.07
C VAL A 35 -2.27 -8.73 14.01
N ALA A 36 -3.43 -8.10 14.25
CA ALA A 36 -4.50 -8.68 15.06
C ALA A 36 -4.97 -10.03 14.50
N ARG A 37 -5.15 -10.11 13.18
CA ARG A 37 -5.48 -11.34 12.47
C ARG A 37 -4.38 -12.40 12.66
N LYS A 38 -3.12 -12.04 12.46
CA LYS A 38 -1.97 -12.92 12.68
C LYS A 38 -1.94 -13.48 14.11
N VAL A 39 -2.24 -12.64 15.12
CA VAL A 39 -2.35 -13.08 16.52
C VAL A 39 -3.44 -14.12 16.70
N SER A 40 -4.59 -13.98 16.02
CA SER A 40 -5.71 -14.92 16.13
C SER A 40 -5.48 -16.25 15.41
N GLU A 41 -4.64 -16.25 14.37
CA GLU A 41 -4.29 -17.46 13.59
C GLU A 41 -3.19 -18.29 14.24
N LEU A 42 -2.32 -17.64 15.04
CA LEU A 42 -1.19 -18.29 15.70
C LEU A 42 -1.58 -18.92 17.05
N PRO A 43 -0.94 -20.03 17.46
CA PRO A 43 -1.12 -20.57 18.80
C PRO A 43 -0.83 -19.52 19.88
N ALA A 44 -1.61 -19.54 20.96
CA ALA A 44 -1.48 -18.57 22.04
C ALA A 44 -0.03 -18.51 22.54
N GLY A 45 0.53 -17.29 22.55
CA GLY A 45 1.88 -17.07 23.03
C GLY A 45 3.01 -17.45 22.05
N THR A 46 2.72 -17.53 20.74
CA THR A 46 3.75 -17.77 19.72
C THR A 46 4.11 -16.56 18.85
N LEU A 47 3.33 -15.48 18.87
CA LEU A 47 3.65 -14.26 18.10
C LEU A 47 5.05 -13.72 18.46
N GLY A 48 5.99 -13.73 17.54
CA GLY A 48 7.28 -13.07 17.70
C GLY A 48 7.29 -11.67 17.09
N GLU A 49 8.42 -10.99 17.23
CA GLU A 49 8.69 -9.73 16.52
C GLU A 49 8.79 -9.97 15.01
N LEU A 50 9.31 -11.14 14.58
CA LEU A 50 9.45 -11.49 13.17
C LEU A 50 8.10 -11.53 12.44
N GLU A 51 7.07 -12.09 13.06
CA GLU A 51 5.74 -12.20 12.48
C GLU A 51 5.05 -10.83 12.34
N ILE A 52 5.37 -9.90 13.24
CA ILE A 52 4.90 -8.51 13.16
C ILE A 52 5.68 -7.77 12.07
N ASP A 53 7.00 -7.95 12.06
CA ASP A 53 7.90 -7.36 11.08
C ASP A 53 7.56 -7.78 9.65
N ASP A 54 7.16 -9.04 9.44
CA ASP A 54 6.68 -9.57 8.17
C ASP A 54 5.43 -8.83 7.67
N VAL A 55 4.45 -8.57 8.55
CA VAL A 55 3.25 -7.79 8.21
C VAL A 55 3.65 -6.38 7.80
N LEU A 56 4.46 -5.71 8.62
CA LEU A 56 4.91 -4.35 8.34
C LEU A 56 5.78 -4.26 7.08
N SER A 57 6.49 -5.34 6.72
CA SER A 57 7.32 -5.42 5.50
C SER A 57 6.53 -5.37 4.20
N THR A 58 5.26 -5.78 4.25
CA THR A 58 4.44 -6.01 3.06
C THR A 58 3.28 -5.03 2.96
N ILE A 59 2.99 -4.28 4.02
CA ILE A 59 1.83 -3.40 4.11
C ILE A 59 1.81 -2.28 3.07
N CYS A 60 2.97 -1.90 2.53
CA CYS A 60 3.09 -0.87 1.50
C CYS A 60 3.44 -1.43 0.11
N ASP A 61 3.35 -2.75 -0.10
CA ASP A 61 3.56 -3.36 -1.43
C ASP A 61 2.23 -3.91 -1.98
N PRO A 62 1.61 -3.25 -2.98
CA PRO A 62 0.31 -3.65 -3.52
C PRO A 62 0.34 -5.02 -4.22
N ASP A 63 1.53 -5.46 -4.64
CA ASP A 63 1.75 -6.77 -5.26
C ASP A 63 1.87 -7.89 -4.21
N ASP A 64 2.05 -7.56 -2.93
CA ASP A 64 1.95 -8.49 -1.81
C ASP A 64 0.53 -8.54 -1.24
N ASN A 65 0.19 -9.61 -0.53
CA ASN A 65 -1.11 -9.73 0.15
C ASN A 65 -1.27 -8.67 1.25
N GLY A 66 -0.16 -8.27 1.89
CA GLY A 66 -0.17 -7.25 2.93
C GLY A 66 -0.58 -5.88 2.43
N GLY A 67 -0.13 -5.46 1.24
CA GLY A 67 -0.45 -4.16 0.66
C GLY A 67 -1.65 -4.14 -0.28
N GLU A 68 -2.32 -5.28 -0.49
CA GLU A 68 -3.47 -5.39 -1.39
C GLU A 68 -4.58 -4.38 -1.10
N TRP A 69 -4.71 -3.95 0.16
CA TRP A 69 -5.66 -2.93 0.59
C TRP A 69 -5.59 -1.67 -0.30
N MET A 70 -4.41 -1.27 -0.79
CA MET A 70 -4.25 -0.07 -1.63
C MET A 70 -5.00 -0.17 -2.96
N THR A 71 -5.22 -1.38 -3.46
CA THR A 71 -5.94 -1.61 -4.72
C THR A 71 -7.45 -1.34 -4.61
N HIS A 72 -7.98 -1.24 -3.39
CA HIS A 72 -9.36 -0.86 -3.14
C HIS A 72 -9.60 0.64 -3.12
N TYR A 73 -8.54 1.45 -3.18
CA TYR A 73 -8.63 2.90 -3.02
C TYR A 73 -8.27 3.65 -4.30
N ASP A 74 -8.98 4.75 -4.49
CA ASP A 74 -8.85 5.71 -5.59
C ASP A 74 -8.53 7.09 -5.01
N ILE A 75 -7.74 7.90 -5.71
CA ILE A 75 -7.44 9.27 -5.29
C ILE A 75 -8.46 10.20 -5.94
N VAL A 76 -9.41 10.69 -5.15
CA VAL A 76 -10.45 11.59 -5.67
C VAL A 76 -10.22 13.03 -5.25
N GLN A 77 -10.61 13.95 -6.14
CA GLN A 77 -10.67 15.38 -5.88
C GLN A 77 -11.99 15.90 -6.45
N GLU A 78 -12.91 16.34 -5.57
CA GLU A 78 -14.24 16.82 -5.98
C GLU A 78 -14.14 18.08 -6.84
N GLU A 79 -13.42 19.10 -6.37
CA GLU A 79 -13.14 20.31 -7.14
C GLU A 79 -11.67 20.74 -7.13
N ALA A 80 -11.28 21.53 -8.13
CA ALA A 80 -9.92 22.07 -8.20
C ALA A 80 -9.59 22.92 -6.95
N SER A 81 -8.39 22.75 -6.41
CA SER A 81 -7.92 23.32 -5.13
C SER A 81 -8.48 22.69 -3.86
N GLU A 82 -9.44 21.76 -3.94
CA GLU A 82 -9.90 21.02 -2.76
C GLU A 82 -8.95 19.90 -2.37
N SER A 83 -9.10 19.41 -1.13
CA SER A 83 -8.29 18.33 -0.60
C SER A 83 -8.52 17.03 -1.34
N LEU A 84 -7.43 16.30 -1.60
CA LEU A 84 -7.51 14.94 -2.14
C LEU A 84 -7.91 13.98 -1.03
N THR A 85 -8.79 13.04 -1.33
CA THR A 85 -9.20 11.97 -0.42
C THR A 85 -8.92 10.60 -1.04
N LEU A 86 -8.85 9.58 -0.19
CA LEU A 86 -8.73 8.19 -0.62
C LEU A 86 -10.10 7.55 -0.47
N GLU A 87 -10.78 7.32 -1.58
CA GLU A 87 -12.12 6.74 -1.61
C GLU A 87 -12.03 5.22 -1.76
N SER A 88 -12.72 4.48 -0.89
CA SER A 88 -12.83 3.03 -1.04
C SER A 88 -13.87 2.67 -2.09
N LYS A 89 -13.50 1.85 -3.08
CA LYS A 89 -14.41 1.37 -4.11
C LYS A 89 -15.08 0.05 -3.75
N GLY A 90 -14.66 -0.60 -2.66
CA GLY A 90 -15.29 -1.83 -2.14
C GLY A 90 -14.95 -3.12 -2.91
N GLU A 91 -14.21 -3.02 -4.01
CA GLU A 91 -13.72 -4.14 -4.82
C GLU A 91 -12.24 -3.95 -5.18
N LEU A 92 -11.59 -4.98 -5.73
CA LEU A 92 -10.18 -4.94 -6.12
C LEU A 92 -10.01 -4.21 -7.45
N GLY A 93 -9.04 -3.31 -7.49
CA GLY A 93 -8.70 -2.52 -8.68
C GLY A 93 -7.32 -2.84 -9.24
N GLU A 94 -7.10 -2.49 -10.50
CA GLU A 94 -5.78 -2.55 -11.11
C GLU A 94 -4.84 -1.53 -10.45
N CYS A 95 -3.69 -1.98 -9.94
CA CYS A 95 -2.74 -1.09 -9.30
C CYS A 95 -1.97 -0.28 -10.34
N ARG A 96 -2.49 0.91 -10.65
CA ARG A 96 -1.90 1.86 -11.60
C ARG A 96 -1.16 2.99 -10.88
N ARG A 97 -1.14 4.22 -11.42
CA ARG A 97 -0.31 5.32 -10.90
C ARG A 97 -0.79 5.81 -9.54
N GLU A 98 -2.09 5.85 -9.29
CA GLU A 98 -2.68 6.28 -8.03
C GLU A 98 -2.39 5.29 -6.91
N CYS A 99 -2.67 4.01 -7.13
CA CYS A 99 -2.27 2.92 -6.23
C CYS A 99 -0.75 2.96 -5.93
N ASN A 100 0.10 3.14 -6.95
CA ASN A 100 1.55 3.32 -6.74
C ASN A 100 1.91 4.61 -5.99
N THR A 101 1.08 5.65 -6.06
CA THR A 101 1.26 6.88 -5.28
C THR A 101 0.92 6.66 -3.81
N ILE A 102 -0.13 5.91 -3.51
CA ILE A 102 -0.49 5.47 -2.16
C ILE A 102 0.62 4.58 -1.59
N ALA A 103 1.11 3.61 -2.37
CA ALA A 103 2.21 2.73 -1.98
C ALA A 103 3.48 3.51 -1.63
N HIS A 104 3.87 4.47 -2.47
CA HIS A 104 5.03 5.31 -2.18
C HIS A 104 4.82 6.19 -0.92
N ALA A 105 3.63 6.78 -0.76
CA ALA A 105 3.30 7.56 0.43
C ALA A 105 3.32 6.71 1.72
N CYS A 106 2.88 5.45 1.63
CA CYS A 106 2.93 4.46 2.69
C CYS A 106 4.38 4.10 3.06
N SER A 107 5.18 3.65 2.08
CA SER A 107 6.58 3.24 2.30
C SER A 107 7.42 4.36 2.90
N ALA A 108 7.21 5.61 2.47
CA ALA A 108 7.92 6.76 3.02
C ALA A 108 7.70 6.97 4.54
N VAL A 109 6.65 6.40 5.12
CA VAL A 109 6.40 6.39 6.57
C VAL A 109 6.83 5.07 7.19
N PHE A 110 6.45 3.97 6.57
CA PHE A 110 6.56 2.65 7.18
C PHE A 110 7.99 2.12 7.17
N ASP A 111 8.76 2.40 6.13
CA ASP A 111 10.16 1.95 6.05
C ASP A 111 11.04 2.71 7.07
N GLU A 112 10.75 4.01 7.29
CA GLU A 112 11.50 4.84 8.24
C GLU A 112 11.22 4.47 9.70
N HIS A 113 9.98 4.11 10.04
CA HIS A 113 9.53 3.88 11.42
C HIS A 113 9.19 2.41 11.73
N ARG A 114 9.69 1.48 10.90
CA ARG A 114 9.35 0.06 11.00
C ARG A 114 9.63 -0.53 12.37
N GLU A 115 10.84 -0.31 12.89
CA GLU A 115 11.28 -0.84 14.18
C GLU A 115 10.42 -0.32 15.35
N ASP A 116 10.13 1.00 15.37
CA ASP A 116 9.26 1.62 16.39
C ASP A 116 7.85 0.99 16.39
N MET A 117 7.30 0.75 15.18
CA MET A 117 5.99 0.13 15.03
C MET A 117 5.99 -1.34 15.46
N THR A 118 7.02 -2.11 15.09
CA THR A 118 7.20 -3.50 15.53
C THR A 118 7.23 -3.58 17.05
N GLU A 119 8.03 -2.74 17.70
CA GLU A 119 8.14 -2.70 19.16
C GLU A 119 6.79 -2.34 19.81
N MET A 120 6.09 -1.32 19.29
CA MET A 120 4.79 -0.89 19.80
C MET A 120 3.74 -2.01 19.72
N LEU A 121 3.68 -2.72 18.59
CA LEU A 121 2.73 -3.80 18.38
C LEU A 121 3.10 -5.04 19.21
N TYR A 122 4.38 -5.38 19.28
CA TYR A 122 4.87 -6.49 20.10
C TYR A 122 4.54 -6.27 21.58
N LYS A 123 4.83 -5.07 22.12
CA LYS A 123 4.43 -4.67 23.49
C LYS A 123 2.93 -4.77 23.71
N ASN A 124 2.11 -4.40 22.73
CA ASN A 124 0.66 -4.46 22.86
C ASN A 124 0.12 -5.90 22.91
N TYR A 125 0.58 -6.77 22.01
CA TYR A 125 0.02 -8.11 21.82
C TYR A 125 0.66 -9.19 22.69
N ARG A 126 1.94 -9.06 23.03
CA ARG A 126 2.71 -10.13 23.68
C ARG A 126 3.09 -9.86 25.12
N LEU A 127 3.60 -8.67 25.38
CA LEU A 127 3.85 -8.28 26.76
C LEU A 127 2.49 -8.11 27.42
N ALA A 128 2.36 -8.55 28.68
CA ALA A 128 1.22 -8.24 29.53
C ALA A 128 1.21 -6.73 29.80
N SER A 129 0.98 -5.95 28.75
CA SER A 129 0.97 -4.50 28.83
C SER A 129 -0.20 -4.13 29.72
N GLU A 130 0.12 -3.58 30.89
CA GLU A 130 -0.82 -3.03 31.84
C GLU A 130 -1.76 -2.02 31.17
N LYS A 131 -1.31 -1.43 30.05
CA LYS A 131 -2.09 -0.52 29.21
C LYS A 131 -2.12 -1.02 27.77
N LYS A 132 -3.22 -1.64 27.38
CA LYS A 132 -3.47 -1.98 25.97
C LYS A 132 -3.50 -0.72 25.12
N LEU A 133 -2.78 -0.75 24.00
CA LEU A 133 -2.83 0.26 22.97
C LEU A 133 -4.16 0.10 22.22
N SER A 134 -4.81 1.20 21.85
CA SER A 134 -5.95 1.16 20.94
C SER A 134 -5.49 1.49 19.52
N VAL A 135 -6.26 1.09 18.51
CA VAL A 135 -5.94 1.37 17.11
C VAL A 135 -5.80 2.88 16.86
N GLU A 136 -6.65 3.72 17.45
CA GLU A 136 -6.59 5.18 17.27
C GLU A 136 -5.31 5.77 17.87
N LYS A 137 -4.85 5.23 19.01
CA LYS A 137 -3.60 5.65 19.63
C LYS A 137 -2.39 5.17 18.84
N PHE A 138 -2.45 3.97 18.26
CA PHE A 138 -1.43 3.46 17.36
C PHE A 138 -1.32 4.36 16.11
N VAL A 139 -2.43 4.55 15.39
CA VAL A 139 -2.51 5.44 14.22
C VAL A 139 -2.04 6.86 14.55
N SER A 140 -2.47 7.42 15.68
CA SER A 140 -2.05 8.77 16.08
C SER A 140 -0.56 8.86 16.38
N ARG A 141 0.04 7.84 17.02
CA ARG A 141 1.50 7.82 17.24
C ARG A 141 2.26 7.73 15.92
N VAL A 142 1.87 6.84 15.02
CA VAL A 142 2.54 6.66 13.72
C VAL A 142 2.40 7.91 12.85
N CYS A 143 1.18 8.41 12.67
CA CYS A 143 0.91 9.45 11.67
C CYS A 143 1.10 10.88 12.17
N ASN A 144 0.90 11.16 13.46
CA ASN A 144 1.09 12.52 14.00
C ASN A 144 2.45 12.70 14.68
N LYS A 145 2.96 11.69 15.41
CA LYS A 145 4.17 11.86 16.25
C LYS A 145 5.44 11.40 15.55
N LEU A 146 5.46 10.18 15.03
CA LEU A 146 6.63 9.59 14.39
C LEU A 146 6.87 10.26 13.03
N SER A 147 5.97 10.03 12.07
CA SER A 147 6.17 10.50 10.69
C SER A 147 5.81 11.96 10.44
N LYS A 148 5.02 12.57 11.34
CA LYS A 148 4.45 13.92 11.13
C LYS A 148 3.73 14.06 9.79
N SER A 149 3.19 12.95 9.25
CA SER A 149 2.42 12.94 8.01
C SER A 149 1.09 13.68 8.14
N CYS A 150 0.60 13.82 9.37
CA CYS A 150 -0.63 14.53 9.70
C CYS A 150 -0.35 15.78 10.57
N PRO A 151 -1.12 16.87 10.40
CA PRO A 151 -2.24 17.02 9.45
C PRO A 151 -1.77 17.06 7.99
N GLY A 152 -2.64 16.63 7.08
CA GLY A 152 -2.34 16.59 5.65
C GLY A 152 -2.15 17.98 5.05
N LYS A 153 -1.34 18.09 3.99
CA LYS A 153 -1.15 19.34 3.25
C LYS A 153 -2.37 19.64 2.39
N GLN A 154 -2.70 20.92 2.27
CA GLN A 154 -3.74 21.37 1.34
C GLN A 154 -3.14 21.65 -0.04
N PRO A 155 -3.84 21.31 -1.13
CA PRO A 155 -3.43 21.69 -2.47
C PRO A 155 -3.39 23.21 -2.65
N PRO A 156 -2.45 23.75 -3.46
CA PRO A 156 -2.45 25.16 -3.81
C PRO A 156 -3.63 25.49 -4.73
N LYS A 157 -3.96 26.78 -4.82
CA LYS A 157 -5.02 27.27 -5.71
C LYS A 157 -4.75 26.85 -7.16
N GLY A 158 -5.76 26.29 -7.81
CA GLY A 158 -5.68 25.80 -9.19
C GLY A 158 -5.02 24.42 -9.34
N PHE A 159 -4.67 23.76 -8.23
CA PHE A 159 -4.23 22.37 -8.30
C PHE A 159 -5.38 21.45 -8.71
N GLN A 160 -5.15 20.69 -9.77
CA GLN A 160 -6.05 19.64 -10.23
C GLN A 160 -5.28 18.31 -10.27
N HIS A 161 -5.84 17.32 -9.59
CA HIS A 161 -5.38 15.95 -9.63
C HIS A 161 -5.56 15.38 -11.05
N ARG A 162 -4.55 14.63 -11.51
CA ARG A 162 -4.65 13.88 -12.76
C ARG A 162 -5.19 12.50 -12.43
N ASP A 163 -6.51 12.47 -12.26
CA ASP A 163 -7.28 11.27 -12.04
C ASP A 163 -7.10 10.32 -13.23
N GLU A 164 -6.68 9.07 -12.97
CA GLU A 164 -6.57 8.05 -14.00
C GLU A 164 -7.84 7.20 -14.14
N GLY A 165 -8.79 7.36 -13.23
CA GLY A 165 -9.99 6.56 -13.06
C GLY A 165 -9.69 5.24 -12.37
N TRP A 166 -10.55 4.81 -11.46
CA TRP A 166 -10.45 3.47 -10.90
C TRP A 166 -10.89 2.40 -11.92
N LEU A 167 -10.10 1.33 -12.07
CA LEU A 167 -10.42 0.21 -12.95
C LEU A 167 -10.53 -1.09 -12.15
N PRO A 168 -11.67 -1.81 -12.21
CA PRO A 168 -11.80 -3.10 -11.56
C PRO A 168 -10.90 -4.14 -12.19
N ILE A 169 -10.49 -5.12 -11.38
CA ILE A 169 -9.84 -6.32 -11.90
C ILE A 169 -10.86 -7.15 -12.65
N ILE A 170 -10.72 -7.18 -13.98
CA ILE A 170 -11.56 -8.00 -14.87
C ILE A 170 -10.99 -9.40 -15.11
N ASP A 171 -9.67 -9.56 -14.97
CA ASP A 171 -8.96 -10.84 -15.12
C ASP A 171 -8.42 -11.33 -13.77
N ALA A 172 -9.26 -12.07 -13.06
CA ALA A 172 -8.91 -12.61 -11.74
C ALA A 172 -7.76 -13.64 -11.80
N ASP A 173 -7.62 -14.38 -12.91
CA ASP A 173 -6.56 -15.38 -13.04
C ASP A 173 -5.23 -14.71 -13.38
N GLY A 174 -5.23 -13.73 -14.29
CA GLY A 174 -4.08 -12.87 -14.53
C GLY A 174 -3.60 -12.17 -13.27
N TYR A 175 -4.52 -11.64 -12.45
CA TYR A 175 -4.18 -11.04 -11.17
C TYR A 175 -3.49 -12.01 -10.21
N LYS A 176 -4.03 -13.23 -10.02
CA LYS A 176 -3.40 -14.26 -9.19
C LYS A 176 -2.02 -14.65 -9.71
N MET A 177 -1.86 -14.76 -11.02
CA MET A 177 -0.57 -15.05 -11.64
C MET A 177 0.45 -13.93 -11.38
N ARG A 178 0.05 -12.65 -11.44
CA ARG A 178 0.91 -11.50 -11.09
C ARG A 178 1.34 -11.55 -9.63
N LYS A 179 0.43 -11.82 -8.69
CA LYS A 179 0.73 -12.02 -7.26
C LYS A 179 1.73 -13.17 -7.04
N MET A 180 1.49 -14.30 -7.69
CA MET A 180 2.39 -15.47 -7.60
C MET A 180 3.78 -15.14 -8.16
N GLN A 181 3.85 -14.44 -9.30
CA GLN A 181 5.12 -13.98 -9.88
C GLN A 181 5.88 -13.08 -8.92
N HIS A 182 5.20 -12.13 -8.29
CA HIS A 182 5.79 -11.22 -7.31
C HIS A 182 6.40 -11.98 -6.14
N ALA A 183 5.64 -12.92 -5.55
CA ALA A 183 6.13 -13.76 -4.46
C ALA A 183 7.38 -14.57 -4.86
N LEU A 184 7.36 -15.23 -6.02
CA LEU A 184 8.52 -15.98 -6.54
C LEU A 184 9.73 -15.07 -6.75
N ASN A 185 9.53 -13.89 -7.34
CA ASN A 185 10.60 -12.91 -7.58
C ASN A 185 11.18 -12.33 -6.30
N LYS A 186 10.37 -12.16 -5.26
CA LYS A 186 10.81 -11.73 -3.93
C LYS A 186 11.70 -12.79 -3.28
N HIS A 187 11.28 -14.06 -3.32
CA HIS A 187 12.11 -15.18 -2.84
C HIS A 187 13.41 -15.36 -3.62
N ALA A 188 13.38 -15.17 -4.95
CA ALA A 188 14.57 -15.22 -5.78
C ALA A 188 15.59 -14.13 -5.38
N LYS A 189 15.12 -12.90 -5.12
CA LYS A 189 15.99 -11.80 -4.68
C LYS A 189 16.66 -12.06 -3.33
N THR A 190 15.96 -12.68 -2.37
CA THR A 190 16.52 -12.96 -1.04
C THR A 190 17.37 -14.22 -1.02
N GLY A 191 17.06 -15.22 -1.85
CA GLY A 191 17.77 -16.50 -1.93
C GLY A 191 18.83 -16.62 -3.03
N GLY A 192 19.08 -15.57 -3.81
CA GLY A 192 20.06 -15.59 -4.92
C GLY A 192 19.61 -16.35 -6.17
N GLY A 193 18.31 -16.58 -6.33
CA GLY A 193 17.71 -17.21 -7.51
C GLY A 193 17.49 -16.24 -8.68
N GLN A 194 17.15 -16.77 -9.86
CA GLN A 194 16.75 -15.95 -11.00
C GLN A 194 15.28 -15.54 -10.92
N PRO A 195 14.93 -14.29 -11.30
CA PRO A 195 13.54 -13.86 -11.38
C PRO A 195 12.80 -14.62 -12.50
N VAL A 196 11.53 -14.89 -12.27
CA VAL A 196 10.59 -15.48 -13.22
C VAL A 196 9.70 -14.40 -13.82
N GLN A 197 9.30 -14.61 -15.08
CA GLN A 197 8.32 -13.78 -15.76
C GLN A 197 7.34 -14.70 -16.47
N PHE A 198 6.07 -14.72 -16.01
CA PHE A 198 5.01 -15.38 -16.74
C PHE A 198 4.63 -14.50 -17.94
N LEU A 199 4.45 -15.11 -19.11
CA LEU A 199 3.86 -14.41 -20.24
C LEU A 199 2.38 -14.22 -19.93
N ASP A 200 1.94 -12.96 -19.90
CA ASP A 200 0.52 -12.62 -19.93
C ASP A 200 0.00 -12.96 -21.34
N PRO A 201 -0.87 -13.97 -21.51
CA PRO A 201 -1.42 -14.33 -22.81
C PRO A 201 -2.31 -13.22 -23.39
N MET A 202 -2.70 -12.23 -22.58
CA MET A 202 -3.51 -11.05 -22.93
C MET A 202 -2.69 -9.77 -22.76
N GLY A 203 -1.39 -9.79 -23.15
CA GLY A 203 -0.52 -8.62 -23.10
C GLY A 203 -1.14 -7.35 -23.71
N PRO A 204 -0.61 -6.15 -23.40
CA PRO A 204 -1.26 -4.84 -23.58
C PRO A 204 -1.42 -4.37 -25.04
N GLY A 205 -1.59 -5.27 -26.00
CA GLY A 205 -1.70 -4.98 -27.43
C GLY A 205 -3.06 -4.44 -27.89
N MET A 206 -3.96 -4.00 -27.00
CA MET A 206 -5.30 -3.56 -27.41
C MET A 206 -5.90 -2.36 -26.64
N LEU A 207 -5.13 -1.54 -25.91
CA LEU A 207 -5.71 -0.36 -25.23
C LEU A 207 -4.93 0.97 -25.33
N ASP A 208 -3.77 1.03 -26.00
CA ASP A 208 -3.05 2.30 -26.20
C ASP A 208 -2.89 2.64 -27.69
N ALA A 209 -4.02 2.72 -28.40
CA ALA A 209 -4.12 3.51 -29.62
C ALA A 209 -5.09 4.65 -29.32
N ASP A 210 -4.64 5.88 -29.59
CA ASP A 210 -5.33 7.17 -29.40
C ASP A 210 -5.17 7.69 -27.96
N GLU A 211 -4.53 8.83 -27.63
CA GLU A 211 -4.28 10.06 -28.39
C GLU A 211 -3.02 10.78 -27.85
N ASP A 212 -1.99 10.91 -28.69
CA ASP A 212 -1.08 12.06 -28.65
C ASP A 212 -1.50 12.97 -29.82
N LEU A 213 -2.41 13.92 -29.55
CA LEU A 213 -2.63 15.11 -30.37
C LEU A 213 -3.24 16.26 -29.56
#